data_AF-A0A662DBP4-F1
#
_entry.id   AF-A0A662DBP4-F1
#
_cell.length_a   1.000
_cell.length_b   1.000
_cell.length_c   1.000
_cell.angle_alpha   90.00
_cell.angle_beta   90.00
_cell.angle_gamma   90.00
#
_symmetry.space_group_name_H-M   'P 1'
#
loop_
_entity.id
_entity.type
_entity.pdbx_description
1 polymer ?
#
loop_
_entity_poly.entity_id
_entity_poly.type
_entity_poly.pdbx_seq_one_letter_code
_entity_poly.pdbx_strand_id
1 'polypeptide(L)' 'MSWGVHSEVGRLRTVMVHRPGLEHRRLTPANMADLLFDDVIWVDKA' A
#
# COMPACT_ATOMS: atom_id res chain seq x y z
N MET A 1 9.96 -7.26 24.75
CA MET A 1 9.30 -8.23 23.85
C MET A 1 10.01 -8.15 22.50
N SER A 2 10.35 -9.29 21.88
CA SER A 2 10.93 -9.33 20.53
C SER A 2 9.82 -9.42 19.50
N TRP A 3 9.93 -8.66 18.40
CA TRP A 3 9.10 -8.82 17.22
C TRP A 3 9.57 -10.04 16.41
N GLY A 4 8.65 -10.73 15.73
CA GLY A 4 9.00 -11.91 14.94
C GLY A 4 7.84 -12.40 14.06
N VAL A 5 8.19 -12.88 12.87
CA VAL A 5 7.29 -13.54 11.92
C VAL A 5 7.81 -14.96 11.72
N HIS A 6 7.00 -15.96 12.04
CA HIS A 6 7.40 -17.38 12.03
C HIS A 6 6.49 -18.27 11.16
N SER A 7 5.44 -17.69 10.59
CA SER A 7 4.50 -18.36 9.68
C SER A 7 3.75 -17.29 8.88
N GLU A 8 3.48 -17.57 7.60
CA GLU A 8 2.65 -16.72 6.73
C GLU A 8 1.14 -17.01 6.87
N VAL A 9 0.77 -18.14 7.50
CA VAL A 9 -0.63 -18.60 7.65
C VAL A 9 -1.10 -18.70 9.11
N GLY A 10 -0.20 -18.41 10.06
CA GLY A 10 -0.51 -18.40 11.49
C GLY A 10 -1.34 -17.18 11.90
N ARG A 11 -1.82 -17.16 13.16
CA ARG A 11 -2.60 -16.04 13.69
C ARG A 11 -1.76 -14.76 13.72
N LEU A 12 -2.19 -13.74 12.98
CA LEU A 12 -1.62 -12.39 12.99
C LEU A 12 -1.83 -11.71 14.35
N ARG A 13 -0.77 -11.13 14.92
CA ARG A 13 -0.78 -10.46 16.24
C ARG A 13 -0.60 -8.96 16.14
N THR A 14 0.29 -8.52 15.26
CA THR A 14 0.59 -7.11 15.03
C THR A 14 0.96 -6.93 13.56
N VAL A 15 0.46 -5.86 12.96
CA VAL A 15 0.70 -5.52 11.55
C VAL A 15 0.90 -4.03 11.41
N MET A 16 1.73 -3.64 10.45
CA MET A 16 1.87 -2.25 10.03
C MET A 16 1.13 -2.08 8.70
N VAL A 17 0.34 -1.01 8.61
CA VAL A 17 -0.38 -0.62 7.40
C VAL A 17 -0.13 0.86 7.13
N HIS A 18 -0.17 1.25 5.86
CA HIS A 18 -0.10 2.65 5.44
C HIS A 18 -1.39 3.02 4.71
N ARG A 19 -2.01 4.13 5.10
CA ARG A 19 -3.21 4.63 4.43
C ARG A 19 -2.80 5.48 3.21
N PRO A 20 -3.39 5.26 2.02
CA PRO A 20 -3.14 6.12 0.87
C PRO A 20 -3.31 7.60 1.20
N GLY A 21 -2.31 8.41 0.85
CA GLY A 21 -2.27 9.84 1.09
C GLY A 21 -2.13 10.68 -0.19
N LEU A 22 -1.53 11.87 -0.03
CA LEU A 22 -1.33 12.83 -1.13
C LEU A 22 -0.46 12.29 -2.27
N GLU A 23 0.38 11.29 -2.00
CA GLU A 23 1.21 10.63 -2.99
C GLU A 23 0.37 10.03 -4.12
N HIS A 24 -0.80 9.47 -3.79
CA HIS A 24 -1.69 8.87 -4.79
C HIS A 24 -2.45 9.93 -5.61
N ARG A 25 -2.63 11.15 -5.09
CA ARG A 25 -3.26 12.26 -5.83
C ARG A 25 -2.38 12.81 -6.96
N ARG A 26 -1.11 12.44 -6.99
CA ARG A 26 -0.14 12.86 -8.03
C ARG A 26 -0.02 11.83 -9.16
N LEU A 27 -0.70 10.69 -9.03
CA LEU A 27 -0.79 9.71 -10.10
C LEU A 27 -1.62 10.27 -11.24
N THR A 28 -1.10 10.10 -12.45
CA THR A 28 -1.74 10.49 -13.70
C THR A 28 -1.53 9.36 -14.71
N PRO A 29 -2.36 9.27 -15.76
CA PRO A 29 -2.16 8.27 -16.80
C PRO A 29 -0.79 8.38 -17.49
N ALA A 30 -0.16 9.55 -17.44
CA ALA A 30 1.15 9.80 -18.06
C ALA A 30 2.34 9.33 -17.23
N ASN A 31 2.20 9.16 -15.91
CA ASN A 31 3.33 8.82 -15.01
C ASN A 31 3.15 7.50 -14.24
N MET A 32 1.96 6.86 -14.32
CA MET A 32 1.65 5.66 -13.57
C MET A 32 2.62 4.50 -13.81
N ALA A 33 3.01 4.24 -15.07
CA ALA A 33 3.92 3.15 -15.41
C ALA A 33 5.31 3.37 -14.80
N ASP A 34 5.80 4.62 -14.83
CA ASP A 34 7.09 5.00 -14.24
C ASP A 34 7.06 4.94 -12.70
N LEU A 35 5.86 5.11 -12.11
CA LEU A 35 5.64 5.03 -10.67
C LEU A 35 5.22 3.62 -10.21
N LEU A 36 5.28 2.61 -11.07
CA LEU A 36 4.95 1.21 -10.79
C LEU A 36 3.47 0.99 -10.41
N PHE A 37 2.57 1.79 -11.00
CA PHE A 37 1.13 1.62 -10.87
C PHE A 37 0.52 1.09 -12.17
N ASP A 38 -0.35 0.10 -12.03
CA ASP A 38 -1.11 -0.48 -13.13
C ASP A 38 -2.28 0.40 -13.58
N ASP A 39 -2.76 1.34 -12.74
CA ASP A 39 -3.78 2.35 -13.07
C ASP A 39 -3.74 3.55 -12.08
N VAL A 40 -4.48 4.62 -12.40
CA VAL A 40 -4.73 5.75 -11.50
C VAL A 40 -5.81 5.38 -10.48
N ILE A 41 -5.46 5.47 -9.20
CA ILE A 41 -6.36 5.08 -8.10
C ILE A 41 -7.36 6.20 -7.82
N TRP A 42 -8.64 5.84 -7.61
CA TRP A 42 -9.64 6.77 -7.09
C TRP A 42 -9.40 7.00 -5.58
N VAL A 43 -8.60 8.03 -5.26
CA VAL A 43 -8.10 8.30 -3.90
C VAL A 43 -9.21 8.48 -2.85
N ASP A 44 -10.40 8.96 -3.21
CA ASP A 44 -11.50 9.15 -2.25
C ASP A 44 -12.24 7.84 -1.89
N LYS A 45 -12.03 6.76 -2.65
CA LYS A 45 -12.62 5.43 -2.40
C LYS A 45 -11.61 4.39 -1.88
N ALA A 46 -10.32 4.73 -1.85
CA ALA A 46 -9.21 3.89 -1.39
C ALA A 46 -8.89 4.13 0.10
#